data_AF-S4WA12-F1
#
_entry.id   AF-S4WA12-F1
#
_cell.length_a   1.000
_cell.length_b   1.000
_cell.length_c   1.000
_cell.angle_alpha   90.00
_cell.angle_beta   90.00
_cell.angle_gamma   90.00
#
_symmetry.space_group_name_H-M   'P 1'
#
loop_
_entity.id
_entity.type
_entity.pdbx_description
1 polymer ?
#
loop_
_entity_poly.entity_id
_entity_poly.type
_entity_poly.pdbx_seq_one_letter_code
_entity_poly.pdbx_strand_id
1 'polypeptide(L)'
;ETTLFLVGSKTFTTAETVTNATTAKNWFLATAKDEKYIAKHFVALSTNATQVEKFGIDTKNMFGFEDWVGGRYSVWSAIGLSVALYIGYDNFEAFLKGAEAVDKHFVETPLEENIPVLGGLLSVWYNHFFGA
;
A
#
# COMPACT_ATOMS: atom_id res chain seq x y z
N GLU A 1 18.84 -5.27 14.67
CA GLU A 1 19.92 -4.75 13.79
C GLU A 1 19.64 -4.93 12.30
N THR A 2 18.83 -5.91 11.88
CA THR A 2 18.65 -6.28 10.45
C THR A 2 17.20 -6.21 9.96
N THR A 3 16.32 -5.48 10.66
CA THR A 3 14.88 -5.44 10.36
C THR A 3 14.46 -4.05 9.90
N LEU A 4 13.68 -3.96 8.83
CA LEU A 4 13.02 -2.73 8.36
C LEU A 4 11.52 -2.82 8.61
N PHE A 5 10.93 -1.80 9.22
CA PHE A 5 9.49 -1.68 9.45
C PHE A 5 8.88 -0.70 8.47
N LEU A 6 7.83 -1.14 7.76
CA LEU A 6 7.01 -0.28 6.91
C LEU A 6 5.70 0.01 7.64
N VAL A 7 5.42 1.28 7.94
CA VAL A 7 4.20 1.70 8.64
C VAL A 7 3.22 2.28 7.62
N GLY A 8 2.24 1.47 7.22
CA GLY A 8 1.21 1.85 6.25
C GLY A 8 -0.03 2.45 6.93
N SER A 9 -0.15 3.77 6.89
CA SER A 9 -1.37 4.48 7.31
C SER A 9 -1.41 5.87 6.67
N LYS A 10 -2.43 6.11 5.85
CA LYS A 10 -2.61 7.38 5.15
C LYS A 10 -2.59 8.58 6.11
N THR A 11 -3.40 8.51 7.16
CA THR A 11 -3.51 9.57 8.17
C THR A 11 -2.44 9.47 9.25
N PHE A 12 -1.77 8.33 9.37
CA PHE A 12 -0.87 7.99 10.48
C PHE A 12 -1.52 8.09 11.86
N THR A 13 -2.85 7.92 11.91
CA THR A 13 -3.65 7.97 13.15
C THR A 13 -4.53 6.73 13.36
N THR A 14 -4.50 5.77 12.42
CA THR A 14 -5.24 4.50 12.55
C THR A 14 -4.82 3.79 13.84
N ALA A 15 -5.77 3.57 14.75
CA ALA A 15 -5.47 3.15 16.12
C ALA A 15 -4.69 1.84 16.18
N GLU A 16 -5.10 0.84 15.41
CA GLU A 16 -4.49 -0.47 15.32
C GLU A 16 -3.06 -0.37 14.74
N THR A 17 -2.90 0.34 13.63
CA THR A 17 -1.59 0.52 12.99
C THR A 17 -0.61 1.27 13.88
N VAL A 18 -1.04 2.37 14.50
CA VAL A 18 -0.18 3.18 15.38
C VAL A 18 0.19 2.41 16.65
N THR A 19 -0.75 1.63 17.20
CA THR A 19 -0.48 0.76 18.36
C THR A 19 0.59 -0.30 18.03
N ASN A 20 0.46 -0.95 16.88
CA ASN A 20 1.44 -1.93 16.41
C ASN A 20 2.80 -1.28 16.09
N ALA A 21 2.81 -0.13 15.42
CA ALA A 21 4.02 0.61 15.11
C ALA A 21 4.75 1.06 16.39
N THR A 22 4.02 1.54 17.40
CA THR A 22 4.59 1.94 18.69
C THR A 22 5.15 0.74 19.44
N THR A 23 4.45 -0.40 19.42
CA THR A 23 4.95 -1.66 20.00
C THR A 23 6.26 -2.10 19.32
N ALA A 24 6.33 -2.03 17.99
CA ALA A 24 7.54 -2.34 17.23
C ALA A 24 8.69 -1.36 17.54
N LYS A 25 8.40 -0.05 17.63
CA LYS A 25 9.36 0.99 18.02
C LYS A 25 9.96 0.69 19.39
N ASN A 26 9.12 0.38 20.38
CA ASN A 26 9.57 0.08 21.74
C ASN A 26 10.44 -1.19 21.78
N TRP A 27 10.04 -2.24 21.08
CA TRP A 27 10.84 -3.47 20.93
C TRP A 27 12.21 -3.18 20.29
N PHE A 28 12.24 -2.38 19.23
CA PHE A 28 13.47 -1.99 18.54
C PHE A 28 14.41 -1.19 19.46
N LEU A 29 13.89 -0.18 20.15
CA LEU A 29 14.67 0.69 21.05
C LEU A 29 15.18 -0.04 22.30
N ALA A 30 14.52 -1.12 22.72
CA ALA A 30 15.04 -1.98 23.78
C ALA A 30 16.44 -2.54 23.44
N THR A 31 16.76 -2.70 22.16
CA THR A 31 18.10 -3.12 21.68
C THR A 31 18.92 -1.94 21.18
N ALA A 32 18.36 -1.08 20.31
CA ALA A 32 19.08 0.01 19.65
C ALA A 32 19.46 1.17 20.59
N LYS A 33 18.73 1.32 21.72
CA LYS A 33 18.87 2.33 22.79
C LYS A 33 18.69 3.80 22.40
N ASP A 34 19.09 4.20 21.19
CA ASP A 34 19.09 5.58 20.72
C ASP A 34 18.02 5.78 19.62
N GLU A 35 17.17 6.78 19.80
CA GLU A 35 16.07 7.10 18.87
C GLU A 35 16.57 7.52 17.48
N LYS A 36 17.80 8.02 17.34
CA LYS A 36 18.35 8.39 16.03
C LYS A 36 18.38 7.23 15.03
N TYR A 37 18.38 5.99 15.52
CA TYR A 37 18.37 4.80 14.68
C TYR A 37 16.99 4.46 14.10
N ILE A 38 15.90 5.08 14.59
CA ILE A 38 14.56 4.92 14.02
C ILE A 38 14.57 5.29 12.53
N ALA A 39 15.24 6.38 12.18
CA ALA A 39 15.37 6.85 10.80
C ALA A 39 16.02 5.84 9.83
N LYS A 40 16.71 4.80 10.34
CA LYS A 40 17.33 3.74 9.52
C LYS A 40 16.52 2.45 9.47
N HIS A 41 15.51 2.30 10.32
CA HIS A 41 14.77 1.05 10.52
C HIS A 41 13.25 1.20 10.36
N PHE A 42 12.74 2.42 10.21
CA PHE A 42 11.32 2.69 10.02
C PHE A 42 11.11 3.58 8.79
N VAL A 43 10.12 3.20 7.98
CA VAL A 43 9.67 3.90 6.77
C VAL A 43 8.17 4.08 6.89
N ALA A 44 7.65 5.23 6.47
CA ALA A 44 6.22 5.53 6.49
C ALA A 44 5.62 5.50 5.08
N LEU A 45 4.45 4.88 4.94
CA LEU A 45 3.61 4.96 3.74
C LEU A 45 2.38 5.78 4.14
N SER A 46 2.48 7.09 3.97
CA SER A 46 1.59 8.07 4.61
C SER A 46 1.61 9.42 3.89
N THR A 47 0.56 10.22 4.09
CA THR A 47 0.51 11.63 3.68
C THR A 47 0.68 12.60 4.84
N ASN A 48 0.78 12.12 6.08
CA ASN A 48 0.83 12.95 7.28
C ASN A 48 2.25 13.14 7.81
N ALA A 49 3.00 14.05 7.19
CA ALA A 49 4.38 14.36 7.56
C ALA A 49 4.54 14.69 9.06
N THR A 50 3.62 15.47 9.63
CA THR A 50 3.68 15.89 11.03
C THR A 50 3.63 14.71 12.00
N GLN A 51 2.76 13.73 11.76
CA GLN A 51 2.67 12.56 12.64
C GLN A 51 3.84 11.58 12.43
N VAL A 52 4.33 11.46 11.20
CA VAL A 52 5.51 10.64 10.85
C VAL A 52 6.77 11.19 11.53
N GLU A 53 6.98 12.50 11.46
CA GLU A 53 8.10 13.17 12.13
C GLU A 53 7.98 13.04 13.65
N LYS A 54 6.78 13.24 14.22
CA LYS A 54 6.52 13.05 15.66
C LYS A 54 6.81 11.62 16.12
N PHE A 55 6.62 10.62 15.27
CA PHE A 55 6.97 9.23 15.56
C PHE A 55 8.49 9.00 15.62
N GLY A 56 9.26 9.83 14.91
CA GLY A 56 10.73 9.78 14.81
C GLY A 56 11.25 9.24 13.47
N ILE A 57 10.37 9.07 12.47
CA ILE A 57 10.77 8.70 11.11
C ILE A 57 11.23 9.96 10.37
N ASP A 58 12.38 9.88 9.69
CA ASP A 58 12.81 10.93 8.76
C ASP A 58 11.80 11.03 7.60
N THR A 59 11.26 12.22 7.35
CA THR A 59 10.27 12.44 6.29
C THR A 59 10.81 12.16 4.89
N LYS A 60 12.14 12.08 4.70
CA LYS A 60 12.76 11.55 3.47
C LYS A 60 12.46 10.06 3.25
N ASN A 61 12.15 9.33 4.31
CA ASN A 61 11.71 7.94 4.31
C ASN A 61 10.17 7.84 4.43
N MET A 62 9.45 8.90 4.07
CA MET A 62 8.01 8.89 3.92
C MET A 62 7.65 8.86 2.43
N PHE A 63 6.92 7.83 2.03
CA PHE A 63 6.40 7.70 0.67
C PHE A 63 4.91 8.04 0.67
N GLY A 64 4.60 9.19 0.07
CA GLY A 64 3.22 9.68 -0.07
C GLY A 64 2.44 8.98 -1.16
N PHE A 65 1.12 9.08 -1.08
CA PHE A 65 0.19 8.68 -2.13
C PHE A 65 -1.06 9.54 -2.08
N GLU A 66 -1.78 9.61 -3.20
CA GLU A 66 -2.83 10.61 -3.39
C GLU A 66 -4.15 10.28 -2.71
N ASP A 67 -4.99 11.32 -2.54
CA ASP A 67 -6.24 11.18 -1.83
C ASP A 67 -7.27 10.30 -2.54
N TRP A 68 -7.22 10.27 -3.87
CA TRP A 68 -8.06 9.45 -4.74
C TRP A 68 -7.67 7.96 -4.74
N VAL A 69 -6.55 7.59 -4.11
CA VAL A 69 -6.16 6.18 -3.94
C VAL A 69 -6.94 5.57 -2.78
N GLY A 70 -8.01 4.83 -3.10
CA GLY A 70 -8.79 4.08 -2.11
C GLY A 70 -8.00 2.92 -1.50
N GLY A 71 -8.16 2.67 -0.20
CA GLY A 71 -7.37 1.67 0.54
C GLY A 71 -7.39 0.27 -0.08
N ARG A 72 -8.56 -0.21 -0.51
CA ARG A 72 -8.71 -1.54 -1.16
C ARG A 72 -8.12 -1.64 -2.59
N TYR A 73 -7.70 -0.52 -3.16
CA TYR A 73 -7.05 -0.42 -4.48
C TYR A 73 -5.64 0.16 -4.38
N SER A 74 -5.05 0.20 -3.20
CA SER A 74 -3.82 0.95 -2.95
C SER A 74 -2.52 0.20 -3.26
N VAL A 75 -2.56 -1.10 -3.57
CA VAL A 75 -1.35 -1.92 -3.80
C VAL A 75 -0.43 -1.37 -4.90
N TRP A 76 -0.98 -0.61 -5.84
CA TRP A 76 -0.26 0.01 -6.96
C TRP A 76 0.46 1.32 -6.58
N SER A 77 0.20 1.86 -5.39
CA SER A 77 0.81 3.11 -4.90
C SER A 77 2.05 2.83 -4.04
N ALA A 78 2.50 3.84 -3.27
CA ALA A 78 3.52 3.67 -2.25
C ALA A 78 3.21 2.52 -1.26
N ILE A 79 1.94 2.17 -1.04
CA ILE A 79 1.54 1.01 -0.21
C ILE A 79 2.15 -0.30 -0.72
N GLY A 80 2.40 -0.42 -2.04
CA GLY A 80 3.06 -1.57 -2.67
C GLY A 80 4.56 -1.71 -2.38
N LEU A 81 5.18 -0.80 -1.60
CA LEU A 81 6.63 -0.84 -1.33
C LEU A 81 7.09 -2.19 -0.76
N SER A 82 6.29 -2.84 0.06
CA SER A 82 6.61 -4.18 0.59
C SER A 82 6.77 -5.22 -0.53
N VAL A 83 5.93 -5.15 -1.56
CA VAL A 83 6.00 -6.01 -2.73
C VAL A 83 7.27 -5.70 -3.51
N ALA A 84 7.52 -4.42 -3.81
CA ALA A 84 8.70 -3.98 -4.55
C ALA A 84 10.02 -4.39 -3.87
N LEU A 85 10.10 -4.29 -2.54
CA LEU A 85 11.27 -4.74 -1.77
C LEU A 85 11.47 -6.27 -1.83
N TYR A 86 10.38 -7.04 -1.90
CA TYR A 86 10.43 -8.50 -1.92
C TYR A 86 10.78 -9.05 -3.31
N ILE A 87 10.16 -8.53 -4.37
CA ILE A 87 10.34 -9.06 -5.74
C ILE A 87 11.34 -8.26 -6.58
N GLY A 88 11.85 -7.13 -6.08
CA GLY A 88 12.66 -6.19 -6.86
C GLY A 88 11.82 -5.23 -7.70
N TYR A 89 12.35 -4.03 -7.95
CA TYR A 89 11.58 -2.97 -8.60
C TYR A 89 11.19 -3.31 -10.04
N ASP A 90 12.09 -3.90 -10.84
CA ASP A 90 11.80 -4.27 -12.24
C ASP A 90 10.59 -5.22 -12.34
N ASN A 91 10.46 -6.17 -11.41
CA ASN A 91 9.32 -7.08 -11.35
C ASN A 91 8.04 -6.36 -10.86
N PHE A 92 8.18 -5.39 -9.96
CA PHE A 92 7.06 -4.55 -9.54
C PHE A 92 6.59 -3.64 -10.68
N GLU A 93 7.48 -3.07 -11.47
CA GLU A 93 7.14 -2.30 -12.67
C GLU A 93 6.42 -3.18 -13.70
N ALA A 94 6.91 -4.40 -13.95
CA ALA A 94 6.22 -5.36 -14.81
C ALA A 94 4.81 -5.69 -14.30
N PHE A 95 4.64 -5.82 -12.98
CA PHE A 95 3.34 -6.01 -12.34
C PHE A 95 2.40 -4.80 -12.56
N LEU A 96 2.91 -3.56 -12.43
CA LEU A 96 2.16 -2.33 -12.75
C LEU A 96 1.75 -2.28 -14.24
N LYS A 97 2.65 -2.68 -15.14
CA LYS A 97 2.38 -2.72 -16.59
C LYS A 97 1.31 -3.74 -16.96
N GLY A 98 1.25 -4.86 -16.24
CA GLY A 98 0.14 -5.82 -16.36
C GLY A 98 -1.21 -5.19 -16.02
N ALA A 99 -1.28 -4.42 -14.93
CA ALA A 99 -2.49 -3.70 -14.56
C ALA A 99 -2.87 -2.63 -15.60
N GLU A 100 -1.90 -1.83 -16.07
CA GLU A 100 -2.13 -0.82 -17.11
C GLU A 100 -2.68 -1.44 -18.40
N ALA A 101 -2.21 -2.63 -18.79
CA ALA A 101 -2.70 -3.34 -19.96
C ALA A 101 -4.18 -3.74 -19.82
N VAL A 102 -4.59 -4.21 -18.63
CA VAL A 102 -5.99 -4.53 -18.34
C VAL A 102 -6.85 -3.27 -18.27
N ASP A 103 -6.33 -2.17 -17.70
CA ASP A 103 -7.04 -0.88 -17.66
C ASP A 103 -7.31 -0.35 -19.08
N LYS A 104 -6.33 -0.44 -19.98
CA LYS A 104 -6.51 -0.09 -21.40
C LYS A 104 -7.55 -0.98 -22.07
N HIS A 105 -7.45 -2.30 -21.87
CA HIS A 105 -8.45 -3.24 -22.37
C HIS A 105 -9.86 -2.87 -21.90
N PHE A 106 -10.01 -2.55 -20.62
CA PHE A 106 -11.30 -2.18 -20.02
C PHE A 106 -11.90 -0.91 -20.62
N VAL A 107 -11.06 0.10 -20.93
CA VAL A 107 -11.52 1.39 -21.48
C VAL A 107 -11.78 1.34 -22.98
N GLU A 108 -10.96 0.61 -23.74
CA GLU A 108 -10.91 0.72 -25.20
C GLU A 108 -11.69 -0.39 -25.93
N THR A 109 -11.97 -1.52 -25.28
CA THR A 109 -12.59 -2.69 -25.92
C THR A 109 -14.14 -2.60 -25.92
N PRO A 110 -14.82 -2.90 -27.04
CA PRO A 110 -16.28 -3.02 -27.10
C PRO A 110 -16.84 -3.94 -26.00
N LEU A 111 -18.01 -3.61 -25.45
CA LEU A 111 -18.55 -4.27 -24.24
C LEU A 111 -18.71 -5.78 -24.40
N GLU A 112 -19.10 -6.23 -25.59
CA GLU A 112 -19.28 -7.63 -25.97
C GLU A 112 -17.98 -8.46 -26.00
N GLU A 113 -16.82 -7.81 -26.05
CA GLU A 113 -15.49 -8.42 -26.02
C GLU A 113 -14.70 -8.02 -24.75
N ASN A 114 -15.31 -7.22 -23.86
CA ASN A 114 -14.65 -6.65 -22.71
C ASN A 114 -14.68 -7.62 -21.51
N ILE A 115 -13.58 -8.35 -21.30
CA ILE A 115 -13.43 -9.38 -20.27
C ILE A 115 -13.91 -8.92 -18.87
N PRO A 116 -13.44 -7.79 -18.29
CA PRO A 116 -13.96 -7.32 -17.00
C PRO A 116 -15.47 -7.01 -17.00
N VAL A 117 -16.01 -6.39 -18.07
CA VAL A 117 -17.45 -6.09 -18.17
C VAL A 117 -18.28 -7.37 -18.21
N LEU A 118 -17.90 -8.33 -19.04
CA LEU A 118 -18.60 -9.62 -19.13
C LEU A 118 -18.56 -10.35 -17.79
N GLY A 119 -17.42 -10.35 -17.09
CA GLY A 119 -17.31 -10.89 -15.73
C GLY A 119 -18.23 -10.19 -14.73
N GLY A 120 -18.30 -8.85 -14.78
CA GLY A 120 -19.22 -8.06 -13.95
C GLY A 120 -20.69 -8.37 -14.23
N LEU A 121 -21.07 -8.49 -15.50
CA LEU A 121 -22.44 -8.82 -15.93
C LEU A 121 -22.84 -10.23 -15.48
N LEU A 122 -21.93 -11.20 -15.56
CA LEU A 122 -22.17 -12.55 -15.02
C LEU A 122 -22.40 -12.51 -13.50
N SER A 123 -21.62 -11.71 -12.77
CA SER A 123 -21.83 -11.53 -11.33
C SER A 123 -23.21 -10.95 -11.02
N VAL A 124 -23.68 -9.96 -11.79
CA VAL A 124 -25.03 -9.40 -11.65
C VAL A 124 -26.08 -10.46 -11.96
N TRP A 125 -25.89 -11.21 -13.05
CA TRP A 125 -26.83 -12.23 -13.51
C TRP A 125 -27.06 -13.33 -12.47
N TYR A 126 -25.99 -13.92 -11.95
CA TYR A 126 -26.13 -14.98 -10.96
C TYR A 126 -26.68 -14.47 -9.63
N ASN A 127 -26.25 -13.29 -9.18
CA ASN A 127 -26.71 -12.74 -7.92
C ASN A 127 -28.20 -12.36 -7.94
N HIS A 128 -28.69 -11.75 -9.03
CA HIS A 128 -30.05 -11.19 -9.07
C HIS A 128 -31.10 -12.14 -9.65
N PHE A 129 -30.71 -13.07 -10.54
CA PHE A 129 -31.67 -13.95 -11.21
C PHE A 129 -31.59 -15.40 -10.72
N PHE A 130 -30.44 -15.82 -10.19
CA PHE A 130 -30.24 -17.16 -9.65
C PHE A 130 -30.10 -17.18 -8.13
N GLY A 131 -29.94 -16.01 -7.48
CA GLY A 131 -29.77 -15.90 -6.04
C GLY A 131 -28.49 -16.56 -5.51
N ALA A 132 -27.47 -16.67 -6.37
CA ALA A 132 -26.20 -17.34 -6.10
C ALA A 132 -25.05 -16.35 -5.87
#